data_AF-A0A818U503-F1
#
_entry.id   AF-A0A818U503-F1
#
_cell.length_a   1.000
_cell.length_b   1.000
_cell.length_c   1.000
_cell.angle_alpha   90.00
_cell.angle_beta   90.00
_cell.angle_gamma   90.00
#
_symmetry.space_group_name_H-M   'P 1'
#
loop_
_entity.id
_entity.type
_entity.pdbx_description
1 polymer ?
#
loop_
_entity_poly.entity_id
_entity_poly.type
_entity_poly.pdbx_seq_one_letter_code
_entity_poly.pdbx_strand_id
1 'polypeptide(L)'
;MAIVFITGCSKNSDTTVSSGGSNQYPTLPSNPAPVNGAVNISGFVTTTWDCSDPDVTDSLKYDVFWGTTTSPSNQVAFNTVNRAADIGVGAPNTTIYWRVIAKDNHGGVTNGTVWSYKTAP
;
A
#
# COMPACT_ATOMS: atom_id res chain seq x y z
N MET A 1 -4.76 61.38 -41.07
CA MET A 1 -3.51 61.15 -40.31
C MET A 1 -3.85 60.19 -39.18
N ALA A 2 -3.69 58.88 -39.41
CA ALA A 2 -3.91 57.89 -38.37
C ALA A 2 -2.59 57.72 -37.62
N ILE A 3 -2.54 58.17 -36.37
CA ILE A 3 -1.40 57.88 -35.49
C ILE A 3 -1.74 56.63 -34.70
N VAL A 4 -0.97 55.59 -34.99
CA VAL A 4 -0.85 54.34 -34.25
C VAL A 4 0.03 54.62 -33.02
N PHE A 5 -0.41 54.21 -31.84
CA PHE A 5 0.49 53.97 -30.71
C PHE A 5 0.41 52.50 -30.32
N ILE A 6 1.53 51.81 -30.52
CA ILE A 6 1.76 50.41 -30.13
C ILE A 6 2.40 50.46 -28.74
N THR A 7 1.66 50.00 -27.73
CA THR A 7 2.22 49.52 -26.46
C THR A 7 1.32 48.34 -26.08
N GLY A 8 1.72 47.08 -26.21
CA GLY A 8 2.95 46.49 -25.71
C GLY A 8 2.63 45.74 -24.40
N CYS A 9 1.84 44.67 -24.46
CA CYS A 9 1.82 43.65 -23.41
C CYS A 9 2.35 42.35 -24.00
N SER A 10 3.57 42.00 -23.61
CA SER A 10 4.14 40.68 -23.83
C SER A 10 3.17 39.61 -23.32
N LYS A 11 2.86 38.62 -24.16
CA LYS A 11 2.34 37.35 -23.66
C LYS A 11 3.47 36.67 -22.92
N ASN A 12 3.66 37.01 -21.64
CA ASN A 12 4.46 36.19 -20.76
C ASN A 12 3.61 34.96 -20.39
N SER A 13 3.47 34.04 -21.34
CA SER A 13 3.21 32.64 -21.03
C SER A 13 4.47 32.11 -20.36
N ASP A 14 4.61 32.45 -19.08
CA ASP A 14 5.62 31.87 -18.22
C ASP A 14 5.19 30.44 -17.90
N THR A 15 5.84 29.53 -18.62
CA THR A 15 5.83 28.10 -18.40
C THR A 15 6.48 27.79 -17.04
N THR A 16 5.65 27.67 -16.01
CA THR A 16 5.77 26.57 -15.07
C THR A 16 4.39 25.97 -14.87
N VAL A 17 4.11 24.93 -15.67
CA VAL A 17 3.08 23.97 -15.29
C VAL A 17 3.57 23.38 -13.96
N SER A 18 3.09 23.95 -12.85
CA SER A 18 3.03 23.21 -11.60
C SER A 18 2.21 21.97 -11.93
N SER A 19 2.90 20.84 -12.06
CA SER A 19 2.31 19.53 -12.36
C SER A 19 1.42 19.14 -11.19
N GLY A 20 0.22 19.71 -11.13
CA GLY A 20 -0.88 19.32 -10.26
C GLY A 20 -1.47 18.00 -10.74
N GLY A 21 -0.66 16.94 -10.71
CA GLY A 21 -1.18 15.58 -10.77
C GLY A 21 -2.02 15.33 -9.52
N SER A 22 -3.23 14.81 -9.68
CA SER A 22 -3.98 14.26 -8.55
C SER A 22 -3.18 13.10 -7.97
N ASN A 23 -3.15 12.98 -6.64
CA ASN A 23 -2.53 11.84 -5.96
C ASN A 23 -3.06 10.50 -6.52
N GLN A 24 -2.16 9.62 -6.91
CA GLN A 24 -2.44 8.24 -7.23
C GLN A 24 -2.33 7.41 -5.94
N TYR A 25 -3.13 6.35 -5.85
CA TYR A 25 -3.15 5.55 -4.64
C TYR A 25 -2.11 4.43 -4.73
N PRO A 26 -1.66 3.89 -3.58
CA PRO A 26 -0.76 2.75 -3.57
C PRO A 26 -1.33 1.59 -4.39
N THR A 27 -0.46 0.84 -5.07
CA THR A 27 -0.86 -0.38 -5.74
C THR A 27 -1.40 -1.40 -4.75
N LEU A 28 -2.23 -2.31 -5.24
CA LEU A 28 -2.73 -3.41 -4.44
C LEU A 28 -1.54 -4.21 -3.89
N PRO A 29 -1.45 -4.43 -2.55
CA PRO A 29 -0.45 -5.33 -1.99
C PRO A 29 -0.49 -6.69 -2.71
N SER A 30 0.68 -7.25 -3.01
CA SER A 30 0.82 -8.45 -3.85
C SER A 30 1.97 -9.34 -3.37
N ASN A 31 2.16 -10.49 -4.03
CA ASN A 31 3.21 -11.46 -3.75
C ASN A 31 3.36 -11.81 -2.25
N PRO A 32 2.29 -12.24 -1.58
CA PRO A 32 2.36 -12.58 -0.17
C PRO A 32 3.34 -13.72 0.09
N ALA A 33 4.11 -13.63 1.18
CA ALA A 33 4.75 -14.76 1.82
C ALA A 33 4.19 -14.90 3.24
N PRO A 34 3.79 -16.11 3.71
CA PRO A 34 3.55 -17.31 2.91
C PRO A 34 2.60 -17.04 1.74
N VAL A 35 2.79 -17.77 0.63
CA VAL A 35 1.91 -17.65 -0.54
C VAL A 35 0.47 -17.92 -0.15
N ASN A 36 -0.47 -17.20 -0.78
CA ASN A 36 -1.88 -17.36 -0.47
C ASN A 36 -2.33 -18.83 -0.63
N GLY A 37 -2.97 -19.37 0.41
CA GLY A 37 -3.41 -20.76 0.47
C GLY A 37 -2.31 -21.76 0.84
N ALA A 38 -1.12 -21.31 1.27
CA ALA A 38 -0.07 -22.22 1.72
C ALA A 38 -0.55 -23.11 2.87
N VAL A 39 -0.04 -24.35 2.92
CA VAL A 39 -0.39 -25.34 3.94
C VAL A 39 0.86 -25.88 4.62
N ASN A 40 0.68 -26.55 5.77
CA ASN A 40 1.76 -27.15 6.54
C ASN A 40 2.85 -26.15 6.97
N ILE A 41 2.45 -24.92 7.27
CA ILE A 41 3.37 -23.90 7.79
C ILE A 41 3.69 -24.18 9.26
N SER A 42 4.96 -24.39 9.57
CA SER A 42 5.42 -24.71 10.92
C SER A 42 6.24 -23.57 11.53
N GLY A 43 6.16 -23.43 12.86
CA GLY A 43 7.00 -22.50 13.60
C GLY A 43 6.50 -21.05 13.55
N PHE A 44 7.44 -20.13 13.71
CA PHE A 44 7.17 -18.70 13.74
C PHE A 44 6.99 -18.16 12.32
N VAL A 45 5.88 -17.44 12.08
CA VAL A 45 5.56 -16.90 10.76
C VAL A 45 5.76 -15.39 10.73
N THR A 46 6.69 -14.95 9.89
CA THR A 46 6.80 -13.58 9.39
C THR A 46 6.13 -13.52 8.03
N THR A 47 5.16 -12.62 7.86
CA THR A 47 4.55 -12.37 6.56
C THR A 47 5.27 -11.25 5.83
N THR A 48 5.33 -11.32 4.50
CA THR A 48 5.87 -10.26 3.64
C THR A 48 4.96 -10.01 2.45
N TRP A 49 5.06 -8.82 1.85
CA TRP A 49 4.28 -8.44 0.68
C TRP A 49 5.04 -7.40 -0.17
N ASP A 50 4.67 -7.32 -1.44
CA ASP A 50 5.06 -6.23 -2.33
C ASP A 50 3.98 -5.17 -2.40
N CYS A 51 4.40 -3.91 -2.58
CA CYS A 51 3.53 -2.77 -2.85
C CYS A 51 4.36 -1.65 -3.49
N SER A 52 3.73 -0.72 -4.18
CA SER A 52 4.39 0.45 -4.78
C SER A 52 3.41 1.59 -4.87
N ASP A 53 3.89 2.80 -5.13
CA ASP A 53 3.03 3.92 -5.48
C ASP A 53 3.39 4.39 -6.90
N PRO A 54 2.40 4.66 -7.79
CA PRO A 54 2.68 5.32 -9.05
C PRO A 54 3.38 6.68 -8.88
N ASP A 55 3.06 7.42 -7.82
CA ASP A 55 3.75 8.65 -7.43
C ASP A 55 5.05 8.28 -6.70
N VAL A 56 6.13 8.08 -7.47
CA VAL A 56 7.41 7.52 -6.98
C VAL A 56 8.09 8.30 -5.85
N THR A 57 7.65 9.52 -5.56
CA THR A 57 8.13 10.34 -4.43
C THR A 57 7.39 10.08 -3.13
N ASP A 58 6.28 9.35 -3.18
CA ASP A 58 5.43 9.10 -2.03
C ASP A 58 6.00 8.00 -1.13
N SER A 59 5.90 8.26 0.17
CA SER A 59 6.27 7.31 1.21
C SER A 59 5.07 6.41 1.53
N LEU A 60 5.32 5.10 1.60
CA LEU A 60 4.29 4.13 1.94
C LEU A 60 4.39 3.67 3.39
N LYS A 61 3.23 3.55 4.03
CA LYS A 61 3.04 2.92 5.33
C LYS A 61 1.97 1.84 5.25
N TYR A 62 2.09 0.85 6.13
CA TYR A 62 1.22 -0.31 6.13
C TYR A 62 0.57 -0.53 7.49
N ASP A 63 -0.71 -0.90 7.47
CA ASP A 63 -1.36 -1.57 8.60
C ASP A 63 -1.55 -3.04 8.23
N VAL A 64 -1.18 -3.94 9.12
CA VAL A 64 -1.29 -5.39 8.88
C VAL A 64 -2.23 -5.98 9.91
N PHE A 65 -3.18 -6.77 9.42
CA PHE A 65 -4.18 -7.44 10.24
C PHE A 65 -4.13 -8.94 10.01
N TRP A 66 -4.43 -9.70 11.05
CA TRP A 66 -4.61 -11.15 10.99
C TRP A 66 -5.87 -11.60 11.75
N GLY A 67 -6.21 -12.87 11.60
CA GLY A 67 -7.29 -13.52 12.34
C GLY A 67 -7.50 -14.98 11.90
N THR A 68 -8.42 -15.67 12.55
CA THR A 68 -8.82 -17.05 12.21
C THR A 68 -10.13 -17.11 11.41
N THR A 69 -10.65 -15.95 10.99
CA THR A 69 -11.81 -15.80 10.11
C THR A 69 -11.43 -15.03 8.86
N THR A 70 -12.25 -15.11 7.81
CA THR A 70 -12.02 -14.41 6.53
C THR A 70 -12.03 -12.88 6.64
N SER A 71 -12.44 -12.33 7.79
CA SER A 71 -12.44 -10.89 8.08
C SER A 71 -11.42 -10.58 9.19
N PRO A 72 -10.10 -10.60 8.89
CA PRO A 72 -9.06 -10.40 9.90
C PRO A 72 -9.13 -8.99 10.51
N SER A 73 -9.23 -8.94 11.84
CA SER A 73 -9.40 -7.70 12.62
C SER A 73 -8.28 -7.45 13.64
N ASN A 74 -7.42 -8.44 13.92
CA ASN A 74 -6.34 -8.28 14.90
C ASN A 74 -5.17 -7.56 14.25
N GLN A 75 -4.90 -6.32 14.67
CA GLN A 75 -3.79 -5.55 14.13
C GLN A 75 -2.46 -6.05 14.70
N VAL A 76 -1.51 -6.38 13.82
CA VAL A 76 -0.16 -6.82 14.19
C VAL A 76 0.91 -5.77 13.86
N ALA A 77 0.62 -4.87 12.92
CA ALA A 77 1.44 -3.70 12.64
C ALA A 77 0.56 -2.48 12.34
N PHE A 78 1.00 -1.31 12.80
CA PHE A 78 0.34 -0.02 12.57
C PHE A 78 1.35 0.97 11.98
N ASN A 79 1.00 1.58 10.85
CA ASN A 79 1.80 2.59 10.16
C ASN A 79 3.28 2.20 9.96
N THR A 80 3.55 0.91 9.76
CA THR A 80 4.92 0.41 9.58
C THR A 80 5.43 0.77 8.18
N VAL A 81 6.73 1.07 8.07
CA VAL A 81 7.42 1.20 6.77
C VAL A 81 7.96 -0.13 6.28
N ASN A 82 8.03 -1.14 7.16
CA ASN A 82 8.50 -2.47 6.81
C ASN A 82 7.47 -3.19 5.96
N ARG A 83 7.96 -3.93 4.97
CA ARG A 83 7.14 -4.84 4.14
C ARG A 83 7.08 -6.25 4.73
N ALA A 84 7.11 -6.29 6.06
CA ALA A 84 7.09 -7.52 6.83
C ALA A 84 6.36 -7.31 8.17
N ALA A 85 5.66 -8.34 8.64
CA ALA A 85 5.02 -8.35 9.94
C ALA A 85 5.01 -9.75 10.57
N ASP A 86 5.27 -9.82 11.86
CA ASP A 86 5.35 -11.08 12.58
C ASP A 86 3.99 -11.47 13.15
N ILE A 87 3.31 -12.44 12.52
CA ILE A 87 2.06 -13.00 13.06
C ILE A 87 2.36 -13.98 14.21
N GLY A 88 3.57 -14.54 14.26
CA GLY A 88 4.04 -15.42 15.32
C GLY A 88 3.70 -16.89 15.08
N VAL A 89 3.53 -17.65 16.17
CA VAL A 89 3.22 -19.08 16.12
C VAL A 89 1.72 -19.27 16.22
N GLY A 90 1.11 -19.85 15.18
CA GLY A 90 -0.31 -20.22 15.19
C GLY A 90 -0.55 -21.57 15.89
N ALA A 91 -1.78 -21.78 16.39
CA ALA A 91 -2.21 -23.09 16.85
C ALA A 91 -2.11 -24.13 15.72
N PRO A 92 -1.86 -25.41 16.02
CA PRO A 92 -1.77 -26.45 14.99
C PRO A 92 -3.07 -26.59 14.20
N ASN A 93 -2.98 -27.07 12.95
CA ASN A 93 -4.11 -27.29 12.04
C ASN A 93 -5.07 -26.09 11.86
N THR A 94 -4.59 -24.87 12.04
CA THR A 94 -5.38 -23.64 12.04
C THR A 94 -5.16 -22.85 10.75
N THR A 95 -6.25 -22.43 10.11
CA THR A 95 -6.18 -21.47 9.00
C THR A 95 -6.07 -20.06 9.57
N ILE A 96 -4.99 -19.37 9.23
CA ILE A 96 -4.76 -17.97 9.53
C ILE A 96 -5.06 -17.16 8.27
N TYR A 97 -5.84 -16.09 8.44
CA TYR A 97 -6.14 -15.10 7.43
C TYR A 97 -5.42 -13.81 7.79
N TRP A 98 -4.93 -13.09 6.79
CA TRP A 98 -4.26 -11.82 7.00
C TRP A 98 -4.41 -10.90 5.78
N ARG A 99 -4.27 -9.60 6.02
CA ARG A 99 -4.35 -8.57 4.97
C ARG A 99 -3.47 -7.39 5.31
N VAL A 100 -3.18 -6.60 4.28
CA VAL A 100 -2.39 -5.37 4.38
C VAL A 100 -3.21 -4.21 3.86
N ILE A 101 -3.22 -3.10 4.59
CA ILE A 101 -3.72 -1.81 4.10
C ILE A 101 -2.51 -0.93 3.82
N ALA A 102 -2.32 -0.55 2.55
CA ALA A 102 -1.26 0.36 2.13
C ALA A 102 -1.77 1.81 2.13
N LYS A 103 -0.94 2.73 2.59
CA LYS A 103 -1.25 4.16 2.74
C LYS A 103 -0.08 5.00 2.25
N ASP A 104 -0.34 6.01 1.43
CA ASP A 104 0.64 7.03 1.09
C ASP A 104 0.61 8.19 2.11
N ASN A 105 1.43 9.22 1.88
CA ASN A 105 1.49 10.43 2.70
C ASN A 105 0.61 11.60 2.18
N HIS A 106 -0.20 11.37 1.15
CA HIS A 106 -1.16 12.33 0.58
C HIS A 106 -2.62 11.90 0.78
N GLY A 107 -2.86 10.80 1.52
CA GLY A 107 -4.18 10.33 1.94
C GLY A 107 -4.76 9.21 1.10
N GLY A 108 -4.04 8.68 0.09
CA GLY A 108 -4.45 7.50 -0.65
C GLY A 108 -4.32 6.24 0.22
N VAL A 109 -5.34 5.38 0.09
CA VAL A 109 -5.47 4.15 0.88
C VAL A 109 -5.93 3.02 -0.02
N THR A 110 -5.17 1.93 -0.04
CA THR A 110 -5.50 0.72 -0.79
C THR A 110 -5.66 -0.45 0.17
N ASN A 111 -6.87 -1.01 0.22
CA ASN A 111 -7.18 -2.19 1.01
C ASN A 111 -6.76 -3.44 0.23
N GLY A 112 -5.76 -4.16 0.74
CA GLY A 112 -5.29 -5.42 0.17
C GLY A 112 -6.32 -6.55 0.29
N THR A 113 -6.19 -7.54 -0.59
CA THR A 113 -6.94 -8.79 -0.52
C THR A 113 -6.62 -9.54 0.77
N VAL A 114 -7.55 -10.38 1.21
CA VAL A 114 -7.29 -11.32 2.31
C VAL A 114 -6.54 -12.53 1.77
N TRP A 115 -5.37 -12.81 2.35
CA TRP A 115 -4.60 -14.01 2.10
C TRP A 115 -4.74 -14.99 3.26
N SER A 116 -4.42 -16.25 3.03
CA SER A 116 -4.43 -17.26 4.09
C SER A 116 -3.24 -18.20 4.02
N TYR A 117 -2.95 -18.84 5.15
CA TYR A 117 -2.13 -20.03 5.24
C TYR A 117 -2.67 -20.96 6.33
N LYS A 118 -2.34 -22.26 6.25
CA LYS A 118 -2.71 -23.25 7.26
C LYS A 118 -1.46 -23.78 7.97
N THR A 119 -1.50 -23.74 9.30
CA THR A 119 -0.41 -24.28 10.12
C THR A 119 -0.33 -25.81 10.02
N ALA A 120 0.88 -26.33 10.24
CA ALA A 120 1.11 -27.76 10.36
C ALA A 120 0.33 -28.37 11.54
N PRO A 121 0.10 -29.69 11.54
CA PRO A 121 -0.45 -30.41 12.68
C PRO A 121 0.35 -30.26 13.97
#